data_AF-A0A291T931-F1
#
_entry.id   AF-A0A291T931-F1
#
_cell.length_a   1.000
_cell.length_b   1.000
_cell.length_c   1.000
_cell.angle_alpha   90.00
_cell.angle_beta   90.00
_cell.angle_gamma   90.00
#
_symmetry.space_group_name_H-M   'P 1'
#
loop_
_entity.id
_entity.type
_entity.pdbx_description
1 polymer ?
#
loop_
_entity_poly.entity_id
_entity_poly.type
_entity_poly.pdbx_seq_one_letter_code
_entity_poly.pdbx_strand_id
1 'polypeptide(L)' 'MLKDYPPFQANDFEYLRGRILILLPENDIFKKEDQKRFADLFRKLDAEIRTVPGGHVSFIVQAERYLDLKETFLQRNGI' A
#
# COMPACT_ATOMS: atom_id res chain seq x y z
N MET A 1 20.19 -19.04 1.79
CA MET A 1 18.75 -19.09 1.42
C MET A 1 18.04 -17.98 2.15
N LEU A 2 17.17 -17.22 1.48
CA LEU A 2 16.25 -16.33 2.18
C LEU A 2 15.36 -17.21 3.06
N LYS A 3 15.24 -16.86 4.35
CA LYS A 3 14.42 -17.59 5.30
C LYS A 3 12.96 -17.33 4.94
N ASP A 4 12.15 -18.39 4.85
CA ASP A 4 10.72 -18.24 4.70
C ASP A 4 10.12 -17.72 6.02
N TYR A 5 9.51 -16.55 5.95
CA TYR A 5 8.76 -15.97 7.06
C TYR A 5 7.29 -16.35 6.94
N PRO A 6 6.60 -16.63 8.06
CA PRO A 6 5.16 -16.85 8.01
C PRO A 6 4.46 -15.61 7.44
N PRO A 7 3.36 -15.79 6.68
CA PRO A 7 2.58 -14.66 6.19
C PRO A 7 2.01 -13.83 7.35
N PHE A 8 2.07 -12.51 7.22
CA PHE A 8 1.41 -11.60 8.16
C PHE A 8 -0.10 -11.85 8.23
N GLN A 9 -0.65 -11.67 9.43
CA GLN A 9 -2.08 -11.71 9.71
C GLN A 9 -2.61 -10.28 9.90
N ALA A 10 -3.91 -10.09 9.69
CA ALA A 10 -4.52 -8.76 9.86
C ALA A 10 -4.35 -8.25 11.30
N ASN A 11 -4.44 -9.15 12.28
CA ASN A 11 -4.27 -8.84 13.70
C ASN A 11 -2.88 -8.27 14.03
N ASP A 12 -1.85 -8.59 13.24
CA ASP A 12 -0.49 -8.05 13.43
C ASP A 12 -0.46 -6.52 13.24
N PHE A 13 -1.46 -5.96 12.55
CA PHE A 13 -1.56 -4.54 12.19
C PHE A 13 -2.85 -3.87 12.68
N GLU A 14 -3.59 -4.49 13.59
CA GLU A 14 -4.89 -3.98 14.05
C GLU A 14 -4.79 -2.55 14.60
N TYR A 15 -3.67 -2.22 15.26
CA TYR A 15 -3.39 -0.88 15.77
C TYR A 15 -3.30 0.21 14.69
N LEU A 16 -3.17 -0.16 13.41
CA LEU A 16 -3.15 0.75 12.26
C LEU A 16 -4.51 0.90 11.58
N ARG A 17 -5.59 0.27 12.07
CA ARG A 17 -6.92 0.34 11.45
C ARG A 17 -7.32 1.76 11.06
N GLY A 18 -7.75 1.94 9.82
CA GLY A 18 -8.15 3.22 9.24
C GLY A 18 -7.00 4.20 8.94
N ARG A 19 -5.75 3.83 9.24
CA ARG A 19 -4.55 4.68 9.12
C ARG A 19 -3.53 4.15 8.11
N ILE A 20 -4.00 3.36 7.14
CA ILE A 20 -3.15 2.70 6.14
C ILE A 20 -3.52 3.21 4.76
N LEU A 21 -2.52 3.75 4.04
CA LEU A 21 -2.60 4.06 2.61
C LEU A 21 -1.72 3.07 1.85
N ILE A 22 -2.29 2.39 0.86
CA ILE A 22 -1.57 1.52 -0.07
C ILE A 22 -1.66 2.10 -1.47
N LEU A 23 -0.50 2.33 -2.08
CA LEU A 23 -0.37 2.77 -3.47
C LEU A 23 0.22 1.61 -4.28
N LEU A 24 -0.54 1.10 -5.23
CA LEU A 24 -0.15 -0.03 -6.09
C LEU A 24 0.14 0.46 -7.51
N PRO A 25 1.40 0.39 -7.98
CA PRO A 25 1.71 0.70 -9.36
C PRO A 25 1.05 -0.26 -10.35
N GLU A 26 0.56 0.28 -11.47
CA GLU A 26 -0.07 -0.49 -12.56
C GLU A 26 0.87 -1.54 -13.15
N ASN A 27 2.16 -1.21 -13.30
CA ASN A 27 3.16 -2.04 -13.98
C ASN A 27 4.38 -2.32 -13.09
N ASP A 28 4.13 -2.79 -11.87
CA ASP A 28 5.17 -3.07 -10.87
C ASP A 28 5.98 -4.35 -11.18
N ILE A 29 7.12 -4.53 -10.49
CA ILE A 29 7.93 -5.76 -10.55
C ILE A 29 7.28 -6.90 -9.77
N PHE A 30 6.39 -6.58 -8.82
CA PHE A 30 5.66 -7.57 -8.04
C PHE A 30 4.51 -8.15 -8.85
N LYS A 31 4.26 -9.45 -8.65
CA LYS A 31 3.15 -10.15 -9.30
C LYS A 31 1.81 -9.57 -8.89
N LYS A 32 0.83 -9.62 -9.79
CA LYS A 32 -0.53 -9.13 -9.53
C LYS A 32 -1.21 -9.91 -8.41
N GLU A 33 -0.92 -11.20 -8.29
CA GLU A 33 -1.43 -12.05 -7.22
C GLU A 33 -0.90 -11.61 -5.84
N ASP A 34 0.37 -11.21 -5.77
CA ASP A 34 0.99 -10.75 -4.53
C ASP A 34 0.47 -9.35 -4.14
N GLN A 35 0.34 -8.44 -5.10
CA GLN A 35 -0.32 -7.15 -4.89
C GLN A 35 -1.76 -7.32 -4.38
N LYS A 36 -2.50 -8.28 -4.96
CA LYS A 36 -3.88 -8.60 -4.54
C LYS A 36 -3.90 -9.15 -3.12
N ARG A 37 -3.02 -10.09 -2.78
CA ARG A 37 -2.92 -10.64 -1.40
C ARG A 37 -2.62 -9.54 -0.38
N PHE A 38 -1.69 -8.63 -0.72
CA PHE A 38 -1.35 -7.49 0.12
C PHE A 38 -2.55 -6.55 0.32
N ALA A 39 -3.23 -6.18 -0.78
CA ALA A 39 -4.43 -5.34 -0.73
C ALA A 39 -5.57 -6.00 0.08
N ASP A 40 -5.80 -7.30 -0.10
CA ASP A 40 -6.86 -8.05 0.59
C ASP A 40 -6.59 -8.17 2.10
N LEU A 41 -5.32 -8.26 2.51
CA LEU A 41 -4.93 -8.26 3.93
C LEU A 41 -5.34 -6.95 4.59
N PHE A 42 -4.93 -5.82 4.01
CA PHE A 42 -5.11 -4.50 4.60
C PHE A 42 -6.50 -3.90 4.37
N ARG A 43 -7.25 -4.37 3.38
CA ARG A 43 -8.68 -4.00 3.22
C ARG A 43 -9.50 -4.36 4.45
N LYS A 44 -9.12 -5.42 5.19
CA LYS A 44 -9.77 -5.81 6.45
C LYS A 44 -9.53 -4.80 7.60
N LEU A 45 -8.56 -3.91 7.42
CA LEU A 45 -8.12 -2.88 8.38
C LEU A 45 -8.49 -1.47 7.91
N ASP A 46 -9.51 -1.37 7.06
CA ASP A 46 -10.04 -0.10 6.55
C ASP A 46 -8.98 0.74 5.82
N ALA A 47 -8.00 0.07 5.20
CA ALA A 47 -6.97 0.72 4.41
C ALA A 47 -7.54 1.39 3.16
N GLU A 48 -7.03 2.57 2.85
CA GLU A 48 -7.25 3.21 1.57
C GLU A 48 -6.29 2.61 0.53
N ILE A 49 -6.84 2.01 -0.53
CA ILE A 49 -6.06 1.33 -1.56
C ILE A 49 -6.28 2.04 -2.89
N ARG A 50 -5.20 2.53 -3.50
CA ARG A 50 -5.24 3.21 -4.80
C ARG A 50 -4.28 2.56 -5.78
N THR A 51 -4.72 2.46 -7.03
CA THR A 51 -3.84 2.18 -8.16
C THR A 51 -3.20 3.50 -8.62
N VAL A 52 -1.91 3.46 -8.95
CA VAL A 52 -1.14 4.61 -9.43
C VAL A 52 -0.42 4.26 -10.74
N PRO A 53 -0.29 5.20 -11.69
CA PRO A 53 0.27 4.90 -12.99
C PRO A 53 1.79 4.68 -12.94
N GLY A 54 2.28 3.86 -13.85
CA GLY A 54 3.68 3.53 -13.98
C GLY A 54 4.06 2.24 -13.26
N GLY A 55 5.37 2.02 -13.11
CA GLY A 55 5.91 0.78 -12.55
C GLY A 55 6.59 0.96 -11.19
N HIS A 56 7.50 0.04 -10.86
CA HIS A 56 8.12 -0.03 -9.54
C HIS A 56 8.74 1.30 -9.08
N VAL A 57 9.47 1.98 -9.98
CA VAL A 57 10.17 3.24 -9.66
C VAL A 57 9.30 4.49 -9.85
N SER A 58 7.99 4.33 -10.12
CA SER A 58 7.08 5.47 -10.35
C SER A 58 7.00 6.42 -9.15
N PHE A 59 7.16 5.93 -7.92
CA PHE A 59 7.18 6.77 -6.72
C PHE A 59 8.37 7.73 -6.65
N ILE A 60 9.42 7.49 -7.43
CA ILE A 60 10.59 8.38 -7.54
C ILE A 60 10.35 9.38 -8.68
N VAL A 61 10.00 8.89 -9.88
CA VAL A 61 9.91 9.73 -11.08
C VAL A 61 8.64 10.58 -11.12
N GLN A 62 7.60 10.22 -10.36
CA GLN A 62 6.35 10.97 -10.20
C GLN A 62 6.17 11.38 -8.73
N ALA A 63 7.25 11.80 -8.06
CA ALA A 63 7.25 12.09 -6.63
C ALA A 63 6.12 13.04 -6.19
N GLU A 64 5.87 14.13 -6.93
CA GLU A 64 4.82 15.11 -6.63
C GLU A 64 3.45 14.44 -6.48
N ARG A 65 3.04 13.61 -7.46
CA ARG A 65 1.78 12.87 -7.40
C ARG A 65 1.68 11.98 -6.16
N TYR A 66 2.78 11.33 -5.77
CA TYR A 66 2.80 10.49 -4.58
C TYR A 66 2.74 11.31 -3.30
N LEU A 67 3.34 12.50 -3.27
CA LEU A 67 3.24 13.45 -2.16
C LEU A 67 1.79 13.94 -2.01
N ASP A 68 1.15 14.38 -3.09
CA ASP A 68 -0.25 14.83 -3.06
C ASP A 68 -1.19 13.78 -2.48
N LEU A 69 -1.03 12.51 -2.88
CA LEU A 69 -1.82 11.40 -2.39
C LEU A 69 -1.60 11.16 -0.88
N LYS A 70 -0.35 11.26 -0.42
CA LYS A 70 0.00 11.11 0.99
C LYS A 70 -0.52 12.28 1.83
N GLU A 71 -0.33 13.51 1.38
CA GLU A 71 -0.79 14.71 2.07
C GLU A 71 -2.32 14.72 2.18
N THR A 72 -3.03 14.40 1.09
CA THR A 72 -4.50 14.26 1.10
C THR A 72 -4.94 13.22 2.12
N PHE A 73 -4.26 12.07 2.16
CA PHE A 73 -4.57 11.02 3.12
C PHE A 73 -4.32 11.47 4.57
N LEU A 74 -3.18 12.10 4.86
CA LEU A 74 -2.84 12.59 6.19
C LEU A 74 -3.84 13.65 6.67
N GLN A 75 -4.12 14.65 5.83
CA GLN A 75 -5.06 15.73 6.12
C GLN A 75 -6.47 15.21 6.41
N ARG A 76 -6.99 14.31 5.57
CA ARG A 76 -8.35 13.77 5.73
C ARG A 76 -8.51 12.96 7.02
N ASN A 77 -7.45 12.27 7.45
CA ASN A 77 -7.49 11.39 8.63
C ASN A 77 -6.97 12.07 9.91
N GLY A 78 -6.51 13.33 9.84
CA GLY A 78 -6.01 14.08 11.00
C GLY A 78 -4.75 13.48 11.62
N ILE A 79 -3.84 12.98 10.79
CA ILE A 79 -2.58 12.33 11.17
C ILE A 79 -1.40 13.17 10.68
#